data_AF-A0ABC8ST07-F1
#
_entry.id   AF-A0ABC8ST07-F1
#
_cell.length_a   1.000
_cell.length_b   1.000
_cell.length_c   1.000
_cell.angle_alpha   90.00
_cell.angle_beta   90.00
_cell.angle_gamma   90.00
#
_symmetry.space_group_name_H-M   'P 1'
#
loop_
_entity.id
_entity.type
_entity.pdbx_description
1 polymer ?
#
loop_
_entity_poly.entity_id
_entity_poly.type
_entity_poly.pdbx_seq_one_letter_code
_entity_poly.pdbx_strand_id
1 'polypeptide(L)'
;VAVIPNCSILAAVGQKMASTPGVSATLFNALAKASINVRAIAQGCSEYNITVVVKREDCIRALRAVHSRFYLSRTTIAMGLIGPGLIGGTLLDQLRDQ
;
A
#
# COMPACT_ATOMS: atom_id res chain seq x y z
N VAL A 1 22.69 27.68 -4.45
CA VAL A 1 21.47 26.93 -4.07
C VAL A 1 20.83 26.40 -5.34
N ALA A 2 20.61 25.09 -5.44
CA ALA A 2 19.98 24.47 -6.60
C ALA A 2 18.48 24.26 -6.32
N VAL A 3 17.64 24.70 -7.26
CA VAL A 3 16.18 24.49 -7.18
C VAL A 3 15.82 23.26 -7.99
N ILE A 4 15.04 22.35 -7.39
CA ILE A 4 14.56 21.14 -8.06
C ILE A 4 13.08 21.33 -8.42
N PRO A 5 12.75 21.64 -9.69
CA PRO A 5 11.36 21.78 -10.12
C PRO A 5 10.67 20.41 -10.25
N ASN A 6 9.35 20.43 -10.50
CA ASN A 6 8.53 19.25 -10.79
C ASN A 6 8.55 18.16 -9.71
N CYS A 7 8.39 18.60 -8.46
CA CYS A 7 8.23 17.71 -7.31
C CYS A 7 6.74 17.58 -6.94
N SER A 8 6.40 16.45 -6.34
CA SER A 8 5.13 16.22 -5.67
C SER A 8 5.38 15.72 -4.26
N ILE A 9 4.47 16.08 -3.36
CA ILE A 9 4.53 15.71 -1.94
C ILE A 9 3.46 14.65 -1.71
N LEU A 10 3.85 13.54 -1.11
CA LEU A 10 2.95 12.48 -0.67
C LEU A 10 3.07 12.37 0.85
N ALA A 11 1.95 12.42 1.56
CA ALA A 11 1.90 12.27 3.01
C ALA A 11 1.01 11.08 3.38
N ALA A 12 1.54 10.17 4.20
CA ALA A 12 0.74 9.17 4.89
C ALA A 12 0.41 9.69 6.29
N VAL A 13 -0.86 9.63 6.69
CA VAL A 13 -1.36 10.19 7.95
C VAL A 13 -2.16 9.14 8.71
N GLY A 14 -1.97 9.02 10.02
CA GLY A 14 -2.71 8.06 10.85
C GLY A 14 -2.48 8.23 12.36
N GLN A 15 -3.53 8.04 13.16
CA GLN A 15 -3.53 8.28 14.62
C GLN A 15 -2.66 7.31 15.43
N LYS A 16 -2.29 6.14 14.88
CA LYS A 16 -1.52 5.11 15.61
C LYS A 16 -0.18 4.80 14.95
N MET A 17 0.34 5.68 14.09
CA MET A 17 1.59 5.46 13.38
C MET A 17 2.79 5.31 14.33
N ALA A 18 2.86 6.16 15.37
CA ALA A 18 3.89 6.10 16.42
C ALA A 18 3.93 4.74 17.16
N SER A 19 2.76 4.24 17.56
CA SER A 19 2.63 3.00 18.34
C SER A 19 2.52 1.74 17.48
N THR A 20 2.61 1.85 16.16
CA THR A 20 2.54 0.70 15.23
C THR A 20 3.89 0.53 14.53
N PRO A 21 4.76 -0.35 15.03
CA PRO A 21 6.03 -0.65 14.39
C PRO A 21 5.85 -1.08 12.93
N GLY A 22 6.73 -0.63 12.05
CA GLY A 22 6.76 -1.06 10.64
C GLY A 22 5.89 -0.24 9.69
N VAL A 23 5.16 0.80 10.15
CA VAL A 23 4.42 1.70 9.25
C VAL A 23 5.34 2.42 8.27
N SER A 24 6.44 3.03 8.74
CA SER A 24 7.42 3.68 7.87
C SER A 24 8.06 2.69 6.91
N ALA A 25 8.43 1.50 7.39
CA ALA A 25 8.98 0.43 6.56
C ALA A 25 8.00 0.01 5.46
N THR A 26 6.71 -0.09 5.79
CA THR A 26 5.64 -0.44 4.84
C THR A 26 5.51 0.61 3.74
N LEU A 27 5.53 1.90 4.10
CA LEU A 27 5.51 3.03 3.17
C LEU A 27 6.72 2.97 2.21
N PHE A 28 7.94 2.92 2.74
CA PHE A 28 9.15 2.95 1.92
C PHE A 28 9.31 1.69 1.07
N ASN A 29 8.90 0.52 1.58
CA ASN A 29 8.89 -0.73 0.81
C ASN A 29 7.89 -0.66 -0.35
N ALA A 30 6.72 -0.05 -0.16
CA ALA A 30 5.75 0.15 -1.24
C ALA A 30 6.33 1.03 -2.37
N LEU A 31 7.02 2.12 -2.02
CA LEU A 31 7.68 3.01 -2.98
C LEU A 31 8.85 2.31 -3.70
N ALA A 32 9.65 1.54 -2.95
CA ALA A 32 10.77 0.78 -3.50
C ALA A 32 10.29 -0.29 -4.50
N LYS A 33 9.26 -1.06 -4.15
CA LYS A 33 8.65 -2.06 -5.05
C LYS A 33 8.07 -1.44 -6.31
N ALA A 34 7.57 -0.21 -6.22
CA ALA A 34 7.08 0.55 -7.37
C ALA A 34 8.21 1.21 -8.20
N SER A 35 9.48 1.02 -7.83
CA SER A 35 10.65 1.66 -8.45
C SER A 35 10.57 3.18 -8.45
N ILE A 36 10.13 3.77 -7.32
CA ILE A 36 9.97 5.22 -7.16
C ILE A 36 11.06 5.74 -6.23
N ASN A 37 11.82 6.72 -6.72
CA ASN A 37 12.86 7.36 -5.93
C ASN A 37 12.29 8.44 -5.00
N VAL A 38 12.73 8.43 -3.74
CA VAL A 38 12.38 9.45 -2.75
C VAL A 38 13.45 10.54 -2.75
N ARG A 39 13.03 11.78 -2.99
CA ARG A 39 13.92 12.95 -3.06
C ARG A 39 14.16 13.60 -1.70
N ALA A 40 13.16 13.60 -0.85
CA ALA A 40 13.24 14.12 0.51
C ALA A 40 12.23 13.40 1.40
N ILE A 41 12.55 13.34 2.68
CA ILE A 41 11.70 12.74 3.72
C ILE A 41 11.55 13.79 4.82
N ALA A 42 10.32 13.97 5.29
CA ALA A 42 10.00 14.79 6.45
C ALA A 42 8.96 14.06 7.30
N GLN A 43 9.13 14.07 8.61
CA GLN A 43 8.19 13.49 9.56
C GLN A 43 7.93 14.50 10.67
N GLY A 44 6.67 14.80 10.91
CA GLY A 44 6.29 15.72 11.98
C GLY A 44 6.52 15.12 13.36
N CYS A 45 6.80 15.96 14.35
CA CYS A 45 7.07 15.56 15.74
C CYS A 45 5.88 14.89 16.45
N SER A 46 4.68 15.07 15.92
CA SER A 46 3.48 14.39 16.42
C SER A 46 3.38 12.94 15.96
N GLU A 47 4.30 12.50 15.08
CA GLU A 47 4.41 11.13 14.54
C GLU A 47 3.15 10.63 13.83
N TYR A 48 2.16 11.50 13.64
CA TYR A 48 0.92 11.22 12.92
C TYR A 48 1.10 11.24 11.40
N ASN A 49 2.23 11.71 10.90
CA ASN A 49 2.47 11.80 9.47
C ASN A 49 3.90 11.45 9.07
N ILE A 50 4.04 10.85 7.89
CA ILE A 50 5.31 10.72 7.17
C ILE A 50 5.10 11.31 5.79
N THR A 51 5.94 12.27 5.44
CA THR A 51 5.88 13.00 4.18
C THR A 51 7.11 12.69 3.33
N VAL A 52 6.88 12.38 2.06
CA VAL A 52 7.93 12.10 1.09
C VAL A 52 7.77 12.98 -0.13
N VAL A 53 8.89 13.43 -0.69
CA VAL A 53 8.93 14.19 -1.94
C VAL A 53 9.34 13.24 -3.06
N VAL A 54 8.57 13.21 -4.13
CA VAL A 54 8.81 12.38 -5.33
C VAL A 54 8.78 13.26 -6.60
N LYS A 55 9.19 12.70 -7.74
CA LYS A 55 8.97 13.35 -9.04
C LYS A 55 7.47 13.48 -9.31
N ARG A 56 7.05 14.57 -9.94
CA ARG A 56 5.63 14.81 -10.27
C ARG A 56 5.02 13.70 -11.13
N GLU A 57 5.78 13.18 -12.08
CA GLU A 57 5.38 12.07 -12.96
C GLU A 57 5.10 10.77 -12.19
N ASP A 58 5.82 10.54 -11.08
CA ASP A 58 5.68 9.35 -10.26
C ASP A 58 4.53 9.45 -9.25
N CYS A 59 3.92 10.63 -9.08
CA CYS A 59 2.96 10.91 -8.01
C CYS A 59 1.78 9.93 -7.99
N ILE A 60 1.13 9.70 -9.14
CA ILE A 60 -0.03 8.80 -9.24
C ILE A 60 0.38 7.35 -8.95
N ARG A 61 1.56 6.93 -9.44
CA ARG A 61 2.09 5.59 -9.21
C ARG A 61 2.45 5.38 -7.74
N ALA A 62 3.07 6.39 -7.11
CA ALA A 62 3.41 6.40 -5.69
C ALA A 62 2.17 6.30 -4.81
N LEU A 63 1.15 7.10 -5.10
CA LEU A 63 -0.12 7.09 -4.40
C LEU A 63 -0.77 5.71 -4.48
N ARG A 64 -0.87 5.12 -5.67
CA ARG A 64 -1.47 3.79 -5.87
C ARG A 64 -0.69 2.69 -5.15
N ALA A 65 0.64 2.71 -5.24
CA ALA A 65 1.49 1.71 -4.60
C ALA A 65 1.38 1.76 -3.08
N VAL A 66 1.46 2.95 -2.49
CA VAL A 66 1.33 3.17 -1.06
C VAL A 66 -0.08 2.80 -0.58
N HIS A 67 -1.12 3.30 -1.26
CA HIS A 67 -2.51 3.00 -0.90
C HIS A 67 -2.81 1.50 -0.98
N SER A 68 -2.34 0.83 -2.04
CA SER A 68 -2.48 -0.63 -2.17
C SER A 68 -1.79 -1.36 -1.03
N ARG A 69 -0.59 -0.92 -0.61
CA ARG A 69 0.11 -1.61 0.48
C ARG A 69 -0.58 -1.48 1.83
N PHE A 70 -1.20 -0.33 2.13
CA PHE A 70 -1.93 -0.11 3.39
C PHE A 70 -3.35 -0.69 3.40
N TYR A 71 -4.05 -0.72 2.26
CA TYR A 71 -5.49 -1.07 2.22
C TYR A 71 -5.83 -2.31 1.40
N LEU A 72 -4.97 -2.78 0.48
CA LEU A 72 -5.22 -3.99 -0.32
C LEU A 72 -4.68 -5.26 0.36
N SER A 73 -4.72 -5.32 1.70
CA SER A 73 -4.33 -6.50 2.47
C SER A 73 -5.36 -7.66 2.44
N ARG A 74 -6.33 -7.64 1.53
CA ARG A 74 -7.08 -8.86 1.17
C ARG A 74 -6.42 -9.44 -0.07
N THR A 75 -5.57 -10.44 0.13
CA THR A 75 -5.13 -11.34 -0.94
C THR A 75 -6.37 -11.80 -1.68
N THR A 76 -6.58 -11.32 -2.91
CA THR A 76 -7.69 -11.76 -3.73
C THR A 76 -7.35 -13.15 -4.22
N ILE A 77 -7.97 -14.17 -3.63
CA ILE A 77 -7.81 -15.55 -4.07
C ILE A 77 -8.77 -15.76 -5.23
N ALA A 78 -8.24 -15.88 -6.44
CA ALA A 78 -9.02 -16.34 -7.58
C ALA A 78 -9.11 -17.88 -7.51
N MET A 79 -10.25 -18.39 -7.02
CA MET A 79 -10.52 -19.83 -6.99
C MET A 79 -11.36 -20.22 -8.21
N GLY A 80 -10.85 -21.12 -9.03
CA GLY A 80 -11.60 -21.77 -10.11
C GLY A 80 -12.00 -23.18 -9.70
N LEU A 81 -13.27 -23.54 -9.84
CA LEU A 81 -13.78 -24.89 -9.59
C LEU A 81 -14.04 -25.60 -10.93
N ILE A 82 -13.36 -26.71 -11.19
CA ILE A 82 -13.47 -27.48 -12.45
C ILE A 82 -13.65 -28.96 -12.13
N GLY A 83 -14.72 -29.60 -12.65
CA GLY A 83 -14.98 -31.03 -12.48
C GLY A 83 -16.48 -31.40 -12.54
N PRO A 84 -16.83 -32.69 -12.45
CA PRO A 84 -18.21 -33.20 -12.60
C PRO A 84 -19.17 -32.89 -11.43
N GLY A 85 -18.75 -32.12 -10.42
CA GLY A 85 -19.67 -31.45 -9.49
C GLY A 85 -19.89 -32.09 -8.11
N LEU A 86 -19.53 -33.36 -7.88
CA LEU A 86 -19.81 -34.04 -6.61
C LEU A 86 -19.04 -33.45 -5.41
N ILE A 87 -17.70 -33.40 -5.48
CA ILE A 87 -16.86 -32.94 -4.36
C ILE A 87 -16.86 -31.40 -4.26
N GLY A 88 -16.88 -30.73 -5.41
CA GLY A 88 -16.92 -29.27 -5.48
C GLY A 88 -18.23 -28.66 -4.98
N GLY A 89 -19.37 -29.33 -5.25
CA GLY A 89 -20.67 -28.93 -4.73
C GLY A 89 -20.72 -28.98 -3.20
N THR A 90 -20.26 -30.07 -2.60
CA THR A 90 -20.22 -30.22 -1.14
C THR A 90 -19.35 -29.16 -0.47
N LEU A 91 -18.23 -28.76 -1.09
CA LEU A 91 -17.39 -27.67 -0.59
C LEU A 91 -18.09 -26.30 -0.65
N LEU A 92 -18.90 -26.06 -1.69
CA LEU A 92 -19.70 -24.83 -1.79
C LEU A 92 -20.83 -24.79 -0.77
N ASP A 93 -21.45 -25.93 -0.48
CA ASP A 93 -22.47 -26.03 0.57
C ASP A 93 -21.86 -25.72 1.96
N GLN A 94 -20.67 -26.26 2.25
CA GLN A 94 -19.94 -25.96 3.49
C GLN A 94 -19.54 -24.49 3.64
N LEU A 95 -19.18 -23.82 2.54
CA LEU A 95 -18.86 -22.38 2.54
C LEU A 95 -20.10 -21.50 2.72
N ARG A 96 -21.29 -22.00 2.36
CA ARG A 96 -22.55 -21.26 2.51
C ARG A 96 -23.09 -21.29 3.94
N ASP A 97 -22.77 -22.34 4.68
CA ASP A 97 -23.18 -22.55 6.08
C ASP A 97 -22.21 -21.93 7.12
N GLN A 98 -21.15 -21.24 6.69
CA GLN A 98 -20.22 -20.44 7.51
C GLN A 98 -20.57 -18.94 7.47
#